data_AF-A0A7S0AZQ7-F1
#
_entry.id   AF-A0A7S0AZQ7-F1
#
_cell.length_a   1.000
_cell.length_b   1.000
_cell.length_c   1.000
_cell.angle_alpha   90.00
_cell.angle_beta   90.00
_cell.angle_gamma   90.00
#
_symmetry.space_group_name_H-M   'P 1'
#
loop_
_entity.id
_entity.type
_entity.pdbx_description
1 polymer ?
#
loop_
_entity_poly.entity_id
_entity_poly.type
_entity_poly.pdbx_seq_one_letter_code
_entity_poly.pdbx_strand_id
1 'polypeptide(L)'
;AVRLAFAPSPVACTPVAPTPSQAAMSSSERPGGGGGARSQAADNCRWLWEALRNLKVDLVTSQMVPADWDWNQIHPVYGTPLMAIVKEGIRLNENGEENAPVWRLLRTCLAAGADPRVEAKQVSGSIGWGGNEQFPKIEAVKHEGHSAISLVLATMAACQKHAKQYTAQIANCEKMLKMFAGFVPKNEGNKVSVPEAVVDMWEAVLEDEHSCDVRLVVAGDGCREGVTKSGA
;
A
#
# COMPACT_ATOMS: atom_id res chain seq x y z
N ALA A 1 52.03 -17.43 5.83
CA ALA A 1 51.54 -16.67 4.67
C ALA A 1 51.26 -17.64 3.53
N VAL A 2 49.98 -17.93 3.27
CA VAL A 2 49.54 -18.77 2.16
C VAL A 2 48.35 -18.04 1.54
N ARG A 3 48.55 -17.49 0.33
CA ARG A 3 47.51 -16.85 -0.47
C ARG A 3 46.97 -17.91 -1.44
N LEU A 4 45.70 -18.28 -1.29
CA LEU A 4 44.95 -19.00 -2.32
C LEU A 4 44.11 -17.97 -3.07
N ALA A 5 44.48 -17.73 -4.33
CA ALA A 5 43.72 -16.91 -5.27
C ALA A 5 42.75 -17.83 -6.03
N PHE A 6 41.46 -17.58 -5.87
CA PHE A 6 40.42 -18.14 -6.75
C PHE A 6 40.04 -17.08 -7.78
N ALA A 7 40.26 -17.38 -9.05
CA ALA A 7 39.71 -16.61 -10.16
C ALA A 7 38.35 -17.20 -10.55
N PRO A 8 37.27 -16.41 -10.69
CA PRO A 8 36.03 -16.88 -11.27
C PRO A 8 36.07 -16.85 -12.80
N SER A 9 35.63 -17.95 -13.43
CA SER A 9 35.36 -18.05 -14.87
C SER A 9 34.22 -17.12 -15.30
N PRO A 10 34.33 -16.43 -16.44
CA PRO A 10 33.21 -15.68 -17.01
C PRO A 10 32.21 -16.63 -17.66
N VAL A 11 30.97 -16.64 -17.17
CA VAL A 11 29.84 -17.29 -17.82
C VAL A 11 29.36 -16.39 -18.96
N ALA A 12 29.41 -16.90 -20.19
CA ALA A 12 28.94 -16.20 -21.38
C ALA A 12 27.40 -16.09 -21.35
N CYS A 13 26.90 -14.85 -21.34
CA CYS A 13 25.48 -14.57 -21.59
C CYS A 13 25.21 -14.64 -23.09
N THR A 14 24.46 -15.65 -23.52
CA THR A 14 23.86 -15.67 -24.87
C THR A 14 22.63 -14.76 -24.92
N PRO A 15 22.51 -13.85 -25.91
CA PRO A 15 21.32 -13.03 -26.09
C PRO A 15 20.15 -13.88 -26.61
N VAL A 16 19.03 -13.82 -25.88
CA VAL A 16 17.74 -14.39 -26.30
C VAL A 16 17.11 -13.44 -27.32
N ALA A 17 16.76 -13.96 -28.49
CA ALA A 17 16.12 -13.21 -29.56
C ALA A 17 14.68 -12.79 -29.17
N PRO A 18 14.21 -11.59 -29.59
CA PRO A 18 12.85 -11.14 -29.32
C PRO A 18 11.84 -11.90 -30.20
N THR A 19 10.87 -12.52 -29.54
CA THR A 19 9.70 -13.14 -30.17
C THR A 19 8.80 -12.05 -30.77
N PRO A 20 8.28 -12.21 -32.00
CA PRO A 20 7.40 -11.23 -32.62
C PRO A 20 6.05 -11.12 -31.88
N SER A 21 5.73 -9.87 -31.52
CA SER A 21 4.45 -9.42 -30.98
C SER A 21 3.34 -9.72 -32.00
N GLN A 22 2.43 -10.63 -31.67
CA GLN A 22 1.17 -10.77 -32.40
C GLN A 22 0.17 -9.74 -31.90
N ALA A 23 -0.27 -8.94 -32.85
CA ALA A 23 -1.30 -7.95 -32.73
C ALA A 23 -2.68 -8.56 -32.46
N ALA A 24 -3.47 -7.80 -31.69
CA ALA A 24 -4.91 -7.61 -31.82
C ALA A 24 -5.78 -8.86 -32.04
N MET A 25 -6.36 -9.37 -30.94
CA MET A 25 -7.63 -10.10 -31.00
C MET A 25 -8.65 -9.45 -30.05
N SER A 26 -9.59 -8.74 -30.67
CA SER A 26 -11.02 -8.71 -30.37
C SER A 26 -11.46 -8.55 -28.91
N SER A 27 -11.72 -7.30 -28.54
CA SER A 27 -12.60 -6.91 -27.43
C SER A 27 -14.04 -7.35 -27.72
N SER A 28 -14.40 -8.54 -27.23
CA SER A 28 -15.80 -8.99 -27.12
C SER A 28 -16.30 -8.60 -25.73
N GLU A 29 -17.04 -7.51 -25.65
CA GLU A 29 -17.78 -7.10 -24.46
C GLU A 29 -18.82 -8.17 -24.13
N ARG A 30 -18.55 -8.98 -23.10
CA ARG A 30 -19.53 -9.91 -22.53
C ARG A 30 -20.33 -9.18 -21.44
N PRO A 31 -21.67 -9.23 -21.47
CA PRO A 31 -22.51 -8.62 -20.44
C PRO A 31 -22.28 -9.30 -19.08
N GLY A 32 -22.25 -8.46 -18.05
CA GLY A 32 -21.80 -8.79 -16.70
C GLY A 32 -22.72 -9.75 -15.95
N GLY A 33 -22.21 -10.94 -15.68
CA GLY A 33 -22.86 -11.99 -14.88
C GLY A 33 -21.88 -12.74 -13.97
N GLY A 34 -20.84 -12.06 -13.46
CA GLY A 34 -19.69 -12.67 -12.77
C GLY A 34 -19.56 -12.34 -11.28
N GLY A 35 -20.63 -11.95 -10.58
CA GLY A 35 -20.57 -11.52 -9.17
C GLY A 35 -20.44 -12.63 -8.12
N GLY A 36 -20.70 -13.90 -8.48
CA GLY A 36 -20.83 -14.99 -7.50
C GLY A 36 -19.52 -15.61 -7.01
N ALA A 37 -18.50 -15.74 -7.86
CA ALA A 37 -17.29 -16.49 -7.52
C ALA A 37 -16.35 -15.76 -6.55
N ARG A 38 -16.32 -14.42 -6.57
CA ARG A 38 -15.45 -13.63 -5.67
C ARG A 38 -15.92 -13.64 -4.21
N SER A 39 -17.22 -13.79 -3.96
CA SER A 39 -17.75 -13.77 -2.59
C SER A 39 -17.40 -15.03 -1.82
N GLN A 40 -17.42 -16.21 -2.46
CA GLN A 40 -17.12 -17.48 -1.78
C GLN A 40 -15.64 -17.63 -1.43
N ALA A 41 -14.72 -17.11 -2.25
CA ALA A 41 -13.29 -17.13 -1.95
C ALA A 41 -12.95 -16.31 -0.70
N ALA A 42 -13.65 -15.20 -0.47
CA ALA A 42 -13.48 -14.37 0.72
C ALA A 42 -13.88 -15.10 2.02
N ASP A 43 -14.97 -15.88 1.97
CA ASP A 43 -15.46 -16.65 3.11
C ASP A 43 -14.52 -17.80 3.49
N ASN A 44 -13.93 -18.46 2.48
CA ASN A 44 -13.01 -19.60 2.69
C ASN A 44 -11.72 -19.21 3.43
N CYS A 45 -11.33 -17.94 3.37
CA CYS A 45 -10.11 -17.43 4.01
C CYS A 45 -10.40 -16.53 5.22
N ARG A 46 -11.61 -16.61 5.80
CA ARG A 46 -11.97 -15.88 7.02
C ARG A 46 -10.98 -16.12 8.17
N TRP A 47 -10.49 -17.35 8.32
CA TRP A 47 -9.51 -17.70 9.35
C TRP A 47 -8.20 -16.92 9.21
N LEU A 48 -7.79 -16.57 7.98
CA LEU A 48 -6.56 -15.82 7.72
C LEU A 48 -6.70 -14.37 8.16
N TRP A 49 -7.86 -13.76 7.92
CA TRP A 49 -8.19 -12.43 8.45
C TRP A 49 -8.20 -12.40 9.98
N GLU A 50 -8.73 -13.44 10.61
CA GLU A 50 -8.68 -13.57 12.07
C GLU A 50 -7.24 -13.80 12.58
N ALA A 51 -6.40 -14.54 11.84
CA ALA A 51 -5.00 -14.72 12.18
C ALA A 51 -4.22 -13.39 12.08
N LEU A 52 -4.42 -12.62 11.01
CA LEU A 52 -3.83 -11.29 10.81
C LEU A 52 -4.23 -10.34 11.93
N ARG A 53 -5.54 -10.24 12.21
CA ARG A 53 -6.07 -9.39 13.30
C ARG A 53 -5.49 -9.77 14.66
N ASN A 54 -5.36 -11.05 14.95
CA ASN A 54 -4.87 -11.53 16.25
C ASN A 54 -3.34 -11.68 16.30
N LEU A 55 -2.62 -11.15 15.31
CA LEU A 55 -1.16 -11.20 15.21
C LEU A 55 -0.55 -12.62 15.29
N LYS A 56 -1.26 -13.63 14.78
CA LYS A 56 -0.82 -15.04 14.79
C LYS A 56 0.19 -15.31 13.67
N VAL A 57 1.44 -14.89 13.89
CA VAL A 57 2.53 -14.99 12.90
C VAL A 57 2.63 -16.38 12.29
N ASP A 58 2.68 -17.42 13.13
CA ASP A 58 2.94 -18.79 12.68
C ASP A 58 1.90 -19.30 11.68
N LEU A 59 0.63 -18.94 11.88
CA LEU A 59 -0.46 -19.31 10.97
C LEU A 59 -0.35 -18.56 9.63
N VAL A 60 -0.07 -17.26 9.66
CA VAL A 60 0.06 -16.43 8.45
C VAL A 60 1.31 -16.82 7.64
N THR A 61 2.36 -17.32 8.29
CA THR A 61 3.56 -17.83 7.61
C THR A 61 3.51 -19.33 7.31
N SER A 62 2.42 -20.02 7.66
CA SER A 62 2.29 -21.45 7.44
C SER A 62 2.01 -21.78 5.98
N GLN A 63 2.24 -23.05 5.61
CA GLN A 63 1.86 -23.58 4.30
C GLN A 63 0.34 -23.67 4.10
N MET A 64 -0.47 -23.30 5.10
CA MET A 64 -1.93 -23.29 5.00
C MET A 64 -2.46 -22.07 4.23
N VAL A 65 -1.66 -21.00 4.09
CA VAL A 65 -2.05 -19.85 3.28
C VAL A 65 -2.02 -20.26 1.80
N PRO A 66 -3.12 -20.10 1.05
CA PRO A 66 -3.15 -20.40 -0.37
C PRO A 66 -2.06 -19.63 -1.13
N ALA A 67 -1.36 -20.31 -2.03
CA ALA A 67 -0.27 -19.70 -2.80
C ALA A 67 -0.74 -18.58 -3.73
N ASP A 68 -2.02 -18.61 -4.12
CA ASP A 68 -2.72 -17.65 -4.96
C ASP A 68 -3.51 -16.60 -4.15
N TRP A 69 -3.30 -16.54 -2.82
CA TRP A 69 -3.94 -15.55 -1.97
C TRP A 69 -3.56 -14.13 -2.41
N ASP A 70 -4.58 -13.30 -2.67
CA ASP A 70 -4.39 -11.89 -3.01
C ASP A 70 -4.15 -11.06 -1.74
N TRP A 71 -2.89 -10.70 -1.52
CA TRP A 71 -2.46 -9.83 -0.41
C TRP A 71 -2.98 -8.39 -0.48
N ASN A 72 -3.69 -8.03 -1.56
CA ASN A 72 -4.37 -6.75 -1.72
C ASN A 72 -5.91 -6.87 -1.68
N GLN A 73 -6.44 -8.05 -1.33
CA GLN A 73 -7.88 -8.24 -1.17
C GLN A 73 -8.45 -7.31 -0.09
N ILE A 74 -9.65 -6.79 -0.33
CA ILE A 74 -10.38 -5.93 0.61
C ILE A 74 -11.40 -6.76 1.38
N HIS A 75 -11.28 -6.80 2.71
CA HIS A 75 -12.26 -7.40 3.61
C HIS A 75 -13.31 -6.38 4.05
N PRO A 76 -14.63 -6.72 4.05
CA PRO A 76 -15.71 -5.78 4.38
C PRO A 76 -15.60 -5.10 5.75
N VAL A 77 -14.92 -5.73 6.70
CA VAL A 77 -14.75 -5.21 8.08
C VAL A 77 -13.33 -4.74 8.35
N TYR A 78 -12.32 -5.34 7.72
CA TYR A 78 -10.92 -5.12 8.13
C TYR A 78 -10.15 -4.22 7.17
N GLY A 79 -10.67 -3.95 5.96
CA GLY A 79 -9.88 -3.28 4.93
C GLY A 79 -8.91 -4.25 4.28
N THR A 80 -7.70 -3.78 3.96
CA THR A 80 -6.63 -4.63 3.42
C THR A 80 -5.96 -5.48 4.52
N PRO A 81 -5.17 -6.51 4.19
CA PRO A 81 -4.44 -7.31 5.18
C PRO A 81 -3.54 -6.46 6.08
N LEU A 82 -2.91 -5.43 5.50
CA LEU A 82 -2.08 -4.49 6.27
C LEU A 82 -2.92 -3.66 7.25
N MET A 83 -4.10 -3.17 6.85
CA MET A 83 -5.00 -2.44 7.75
C MET A 83 -5.48 -3.30 8.93
N ALA A 84 -5.70 -4.60 8.70
CA ALA A 84 -6.05 -5.55 9.76
C ALA A 84 -4.96 -5.65 10.85
N ILE A 85 -3.69 -5.50 10.48
CA ILE A 85 -2.53 -5.54 11.38
C ILE A 85 -2.31 -4.17 12.05
N VAL A 86 -2.46 -3.07 11.28
CA VAL A 86 -2.20 -1.69 11.74
C VAL A 86 -2.90 -1.38 13.06
N LYS A 87 -4.17 -1.77 13.19
CA LYS A 87 -4.96 -1.51 14.41
C LYS A 87 -4.31 -2.04 15.67
N GLU A 88 -3.89 -3.30 15.68
CA GLU A 88 -3.29 -3.90 16.87
C GLU A 88 -1.83 -3.49 17.05
N GLY A 89 -1.13 -3.22 15.96
CA GLY A 89 0.25 -2.73 16.02
C GLY A 89 0.38 -1.32 16.60
N ILE A 90 -0.57 -0.43 16.32
CA ILE A 90 -0.58 0.91 16.94
C ILE A 90 -0.85 0.79 18.44
N ARG A 91 -1.75 -0.11 18.85
CA ARG A 91 -2.21 -0.30 20.24
C ARG A 91 -1.18 -0.90 21.19
N LEU A 92 0.00 -1.30 20.72
CA LEU A 92 1.05 -1.82 21.59
C LEU A 92 1.47 -0.73 22.61
N ASN A 93 1.39 -1.07 23.91
CA ASN A 93 1.68 -0.14 24.99
C ASN A 93 3.17 0.16 25.16
N GLU A 94 4.02 -0.71 24.62
CA GLU A 94 5.47 -0.56 24.66
C GLU A 94 5.95 -0.23 23.25
N ASN A 95 7.08 0.48 23.15
CA ASN A 95 7.84 0.59 21.92
C ASN A 95 8.31 -0.82 21.55
N GLY A 96 7.43 -1.58 20.89
CA GLY A 96 7.57 -3.02 20.78
C GLY A 96 8.92 -3.35 20.16
N GLU A 97 9.63 -4.29 20.80
CA GLU A 97 10.89 -4.84 20.31
C GLU A 97 10.80 -5.11 18.81
N GLU A 98 11.90 -4.98 18.07
CA GLU A 98 11.90 -5.20 16.60
C GLU A 98 11.37 -6.58 16.19
N ASN A 99 11.38 -7.54 17.12
CA ASN A 99 10.91 -8.91 16.95
C ASN A 99 9.45 -9.14 17.34
N ALA A 100 8.71 -8.10 17.76
CA ALA A 100 7.31 -8.24 18.11
C ALA A 100 6.48 -8.81 16.94
N PRO A 101 5.45 -9.63 17.21
CA PRO A 101 4.64 -10.31 16.19
C PRO A 101 4.12 -9.39 15.09
N VAL A 102 3.69 -8.17 15.44
CA VAL A 102 3.19 -7.17 14.48
C VAL A 102 4.24 -6.81 13.42
N TRP A 103 5.49 -6.57 13.82
CA TRP A 103 6.54 -6.12 12.89
C TRP A 103 6.96 -7.24 11.96
N ARG A 104 7.00 -8.48 12.47
CA ARG A 104 7.23 -9.67 11.66
C ARG A 104 6.11 -9.84 10.63
N LEU A 105 4.85 -9.75 11.05
CA LEU A 105 3.70 -9.87 10.14
C LEU A 105 3.69 -8.79 9.07
N LEU A 106 3.92 -7.53 9.42
CA LEU A 106 4.01 -6.45 8.43
C LEU A 106 5.09 -6.74 7.39
N ARG A 107 6.29 -7.16 7.81
CA ARG A 107 7.36 -7.55 6.87
C ARG A 107 6.94 -8.72 5.99
N THR A 108 6.32 -9.75 6.55
CA THR A 108 5.82 -10.90 5.80
C THR A 108 4.80 -10.48 4.74
N CYS A 109 3.78 -9.70 5.12
CA CYS A 109 2.75 -9.24 4.18
C CYS A 109 3.34 -8.37 3.07
N LEU A 110 4.22 -7.43 3.39
CA LEU A 110 4.92 -6.60 2.40
C LEU A 110 5.78 -7.46 1.46
N ALA A 111 6.55 -8.41 2.00
CA ALA A 111 7.37 -9.32 1.20
C ALA A 111 6.52 -10.24 0.28
N ALA A 112 5.30 -10.56 0.70
CA ALA A 112 4.32 -11.32 -0.06
C ALA A 112 3.57 -10.48 -1.11
N GLY A 113 3.77 -9.16 -1.13
CA GLY A 113 3.20 -8.26 -2.16
C GLY A 113 1.98 -7.47 -1.72
N ALA A 114 1.69 -7.39 -0.41
CA ALA A 114 0.71 -6.45 0.10
C ALA A 114 1.20 -5.02 -0.15
N ASP A 115 0.41 -4.21 -0.85
CA ASP A 115 0.72 -2.82 -1.15
C ASP A 115 0.05 -1.89 -0.11
N PRO A 116 0.83 -1.14 0.68
CA PRO A 116 0.31 -0.27 1.74
C PRO A 116 -0.46 0.95 1.20
N ARG A 117 -0.45 1.18 -0.12
CA ARG A 117 -1.13 2.27 -0.81
C ARG A 117 -2.53 1.90 -1.29
N VAL A 118 -2.87 0.61 -1.33
CA VAL A 118 -4.20 0.16 -1.77
C VAL A 118 -5.26 0.70 -0.82
N GLU A 119 -6.19 1.47 -1.37
CA GLU A 119 -7.31 2.08 -0.66
C GLU A 119 -8.46 1.09 -0.48
N ALA A 120 -8.98 1.00 0.75
CA ALA A 120 -10.14 0.16 1.04
C ALA A 120 -11.45 0.89 0.66
N LYS A 121 -12.27 0.22 -0.15
CA LYS A 121 -13.61 0.68 -0.58
C LYS A 121 -14.68 -0.25 -0.02
N GLN A 122 -15.86 0.30 0.32
CA GLN A 122 -17.00 -0.48 0.82
C GLN A 122 -16.70 -1.27 2.10
N VAL A 123 -15.98 -0.64 3.04
CA VAL A 123 -15.59 -1.26 4.32
C VAL A 123 -16.24 -0.56 5.51
N SER A 124 -16.75 -1.31 6.47
CA SER A 124 -17.42 -0.78 7.67
C SER A 124 -16.50 -0.65 8.88
N GLY A 125 -15.26 -1.12 8.78
CA GLY A 125 -14.28 -1.10 9.85
C GLY A 125 -13.89 0.31 10.30
N SER A 126 -13.48 0.41 11.56
CA SER A 126 -12.87 1.63 12.10
C SER A 126 -11.86 1.32 13.21
N ILE A 127 -10.95 2.29 13.42
CA ILE A 127 -9.98 2.31 14.49
C ILE A 127 -10.29 3.46 15.44
N GLY A 128 -10.66 3.13 16.68
CA GLY A 128 -10.78 4.07 17.78
C GLY A 128 -10.54 3.35 19.11
N TRP A 129 -10.07 4.07 20.13
CA TRP A 129 -9.88 3.55 21.49
C TRP A 129 -9.79 4.69 22.51
N GLY A 130 -9.60 4.33 23.78
CA GLY A 130 -9.61 5.24 24.92
C GLY A 130 -11.02 5.40 25.52
N GLY A 131 -11.19 6.44 26.33
CA GLY A 131 -12.44 6.74 27.05
C GLY A 131 -12.35 6.55 28.56
N ASN A 132 -11.14 6.49 29.13
CA ASN A 132 -10.92 6.53 30.57
C ASN A 132 -10.06 7.75 30.95
N GLU A 133 -9.87 7.98 32.25
CA GLU A 133 -9.12 9.14 32.76
C GLU A 133 -7.66 9.18 32.26
N GLN A 134 -7.05 8.02 32.04
CA GLN A 134 -5.66 7.90 31.61
C GLN A 134 -5.49 8.06 30.09
N PHE A 135 -6.49 7.63 29.31
CA PHE A 135 -6.45 7.58 27.85
C PHE A 135 -7.71 8.25 27.28
N PRO A 136 -7.63 9.56 26.93
CA PRO A 136 -8.74 10.31 26.35
C PRO A 136 -9.29 9.63 25.09
N LYS A 137 -10.60 9.62 24.93
CA LYS A 137 -11.24 8.97 23.77
C LYS A 137 -10.75 9.58 22.46
N ILE A 138 -10.16 8.75 21.60
CA ILE A 138 -9.80 9.13 20.23
C ILE A 138 -11.02 8.91 19.32
N GLU A 139 -11.28 9.86 18.44
CA GLU A 139 -12.33 9.74 17.42
C GLU A 139 -12.02 8.55 16.49
N ALA A 140 -13.05 7.75 16.19
CA ALA A 140 -12.85 6.57 15.37
C ALA A 140 -12.55 6.95 13.92
N VAL A 141 -11.38 6.55 13.42
CA VAL A 141 -10.99 6.69 12.02
C VAL A 141 -11.58 5.53 11.23
N LYS A 142 -12.42 5.82 10.23
CA LYS A 142 -13.01 4.78 9.36
C LYS A 142 -11.93 4.17 8.47
N HIS A 143 -12.09 2.89 8.13
CA HIS A 143 -11.21 2.23 7.16
C HIS A 143 -11.55 2.66 5.72
N GLU A 144 -12.81 3.00 5.44
CA GLU A 144 -13.25 3.37 4.10
C GLU A 144 -12.61 4.67 3.64
N GLY A 145 -12.12 4.68 2.39
CA GLY A 145 -11.40 5.82 1.83
C GLY A 145 -9.93 5.90 2.26
N HIS A 146 -9.45 4.93 3.04
CA HIS A 146 -8.07 4.90 3.51
C HIS A 146 -7.28 3.71 2.97
N SER A 147 -6.00 3.95 2.71
CA SER A 147 -4.96 2.93 2.57
C SER A 147 -4.32 2.64 3.92
N ALA A 148 -3.44 1.65 4.02
CA ALA A 148 -2.71 1.41 5.27
C ALA A 148 -1.87 2.63 5.67
N ILE A 149 -1.25 3.33 4.72
CA ILE A 149 -0.48 4.55 4.97
C ILE A 149 -1.39 5.68 5.48
N SER A 150 -2.46 5.99 4.74
CA SER A 150 -3.32 7.12 5.12
C SER A 150 -4.09 6.85 6.41
N LEU A 151 -4.40 5.58 6.72
CA LEU A 151 -4.98 5.18 8.00
C LEU A 151 -4.01 5.40 9.18
N VAL A 152 -2.73 5.04 9.03
CA VAL A 152 -1.71 5.30 10.06
C VAL A 152 -1.52 6.80 10.27
N LEU A 153 -1.43 7.59 9.20
CA LEU A 153 -1.32 9.05 9.29
C LEU A 153 -2.51 9.68 10.00
N ALA A 154 -3.74 9.31 9.62
CA ALA A 154 -4.95 9.80 10.26
C ALA A 154 -5.01 9.43 11.75
N THR A 155 -4.63 8.19 12.08
CA THR A 155 -4.59 7.71 13.47
C THR A 155 -3.51 8.45 14.29
N MET A 156 -2.35 8.70 13.70
CA MET A 156 -1.26 9.47 14.32
C MET A 156 -1.71 10.91 14.61
N ALA A 157 -2.34 11.58 13.65
CA ALA A 157 -2.90 12.93 13.84
C ALA A 157 -3.94 12.96 14.96
N ALA A 158 -4.76 11.92 15.08
CA ALA A 158 -5.73 11.79 16.17
C ALA A 158 -5.05 11.60 17.54
N CYS A 159 -3.97 10.80 17.61
CA CYS A 159 -3.17 10.61 18.82
C CYS A 159 -2.42 11.89 19.25
N GLN A 160 -1.95 12.69 18.28
CA GLN A 160 -1.21 13.94 18.55
C GLN A 160 -2.02 14.97 19.35
N LYS A 161 -3.36 14.95 19.27
CA LYS A 161 -4.24 15.77 20.13
C LYS A 161 -4.02 15.51 21.63
N HIS A 162 -3.52 14.34 21.98
CA HIS A 162 -3.24 13.89 23.35
C HIS A 162 -1.84 13.24 23.43
N ALA A 163 -0.83 13.90 22.85
CA ALA A 163 0.50 13.32 22.63
C ALA A 163 1.20 12.79 23.89
N LYS A 164 0.92 13.38 25.07
CA LYS A 164 1.48 12.93 26.35
C LYS A 164 0.98 11.54 26.77
N GLN A 165 -0.28 11.22 26.47
CA GLN A 165 -0.92 9.95 26.82
C GLN A 165 -0.62 8.88 25.77
N TYR A 166 -0.48 9.28 24.50
CA TYR A 166 -0.32 8.36 23.36
C TYR A 166 1.09 8.34 22.77
N THR A 167 2.12 8.60 23.58
CA THR A 167 3.51 8.64 23.09
C THR A 167 3.95 7.32 22.47
N ALA A 168 3.60 6.17 23.07
CA ALA A 168 3.95 4.86 22.51
C ALA A 168 3.24 4.59 21.18
N GLN A 169 1.96 4.96 21.08
CA GLN A 169 1.15 4.77 19.87
C GLN A 169 1.68 5.66 18.72
N ILE A 170 2.08 6.90 19.01
CA ILE A 170 2.71 7.79 18.02
C ILE A 170 4.03 7.17 17.52
N ALA A 171 4.89 6.68 18.41
CA ALA A 171 6.13 6.00 18.01
C ALA A 171 5.88 4.73 17.18
N ASN A 172 4.83 3.96 17.50
CA ASN A 172 4.41 2.81 16.70
C ASN A 172 3.93 3.22 15.30
N CYS A 173 3.18 4.33 15.17
CA CYS A 173 2.78 4.88 13.88
C CYS A 173 4.00 5.28 13.04
N GLU A 174 4.95 6.01 13.61
CA GLU A 174 6.20 6.40 12.92
C GLU A 174 6.99 5.19 12.44
N LYS A 175 7.10 4.15 13.29
CA LYS A 175 7.76 2.89 12.94
C LYS A 175 7.06 2.18 11.79
N MET A 176 5.72 2.13 11.78
CA MET A 176 4.94 1.59 10.65
C MET A 176 5.18 2.37 9.37
N LEU A 177 5.13 3.70 9.42
CA LEU A 177 5.36 4.55 8.24
C LEU A 177 6.76 4.36 7.68
N LYS A 178 7.78 4.23 8.54
CA LYS A 178 9.14 3.89 8.11
C LYS A 178 9.21 2.54 7.39
N MET A 179 8.47 1.54 7.86
CA MET A 179 8.39 0.24 7.18
C MET A 179 7.68 0.33 5.83
N PHE A 180 6.59 1.09 5.75
CA PHE A 180 5.87 1.31 4.49
C PHE A 180 6.69 2.11 3.48
N ALA A 181 7.46 3.10 3.92
CA ALA A 181 8.35 3.88 3.06
C ALA A 181 9.47 3.02 2.43
N GLY A 182 9.89 1.96 3.12
CA GLY A 182 10.87 1.00 2.59
C GLY A 182 10.28 -0.02 1.61
N PHE A 183 8.96 -0.05 1.42
CA PHE A 183 8.32 -0.97 0.48
C PHE A 183 8.48 -0.48 -0.95
N VAL A 184 9.08 -1.33 -1.79
CA VAL A 184 9.14 -1.15 -3.24
C VAL A 184 8.39 -2.33 -3.86
N PRO A 185 7.27 -2.09 -4.57
CA PRO A 185 6.53 -3.16 -5.24
C PRO A 185 7.43 -3.90 -6.23
N LYS A 186 7.39 -5.23 -6.22
CA LYS A 186 8.17 -6.08 -7.14
C LYS A 186 7.90 -5.77 -8.63
N ASN A 187 6.74 -5.18 -8.93
CA ASN A 187 6.28 -4.88 -10.28
C ASN A 187 6.42 -3.40 -10.68
N GLU A 188 7.04 -2.55 -9.86
CA GLU A 188 7.48 -1.21 -10.31
C GLU A 188 8.76 -1.35 -11.18
N GLY A 189 8.62 -2.13 -12.25
CA GLY A 189 9.66 -2.42 -13.23
C GLY A 189 9.85 -1.30 -14.26
N ASN A 190 8.97 -0.31 -14.32
CA ASN A 190 9.18 0.86 -15.14
C ASN A 190 9.76 1.99 -14.28
N LYS A 191 11.05 1.87 -13.99
CA LYS A 191 11.83 3.05 -13.61
C LYS A 191 11.78 4.01 -14.79
N VAL A 192 10.96 5.05 -14.69
CA VAL A 192 10.96 6.14 -15.67
C VAL A 192 12.17 7.00 -15.33
N SER A 193 13.13 7.08 -16.25
CA SER A 193 14.23 8.03 -16.13
C SER A 193 13.67 9.43 -16.32
N VAL A 194 13.62 10.21 -15.25
CA VAL A 194 13.23 11.63 -15.30
C VAL A 194 14.53 12.45 -15.41
N PRO A 195 14.70 13.29 -16.45
CA PRO A 195 15.85 14.19 -16.54
C PRO A 195 15.88 15.16 -15.34
N GLU A 196 17.07 15.42 -14.80
CA GLU A 196 17.27 16.32 -13.64
C GLU A 196 16.64 17.71 -13.86
N ALA A 197 16.76 18.25 -15.07
CA ALA A 197 16.14 19.52 -15.46
C ALA A 197 14.61 19.57 -15.29
N VAL A 198 13.91 18.41 -15.34
CA VAL A 198 12.46 18.35 -15.07
C VAL A 198 12.18 18.47 -13.58
N VAL A 199 13.05 17.89 -12.73
CA VAL A 199 12.95 18.00 -11.27
C VAL A 199 13.24 19.44 -10.84
N ASP A 200 14.30 20.06 -11.37
CA ASP A 200 14.65 21.46 -11.11
C ASP A 200 13.49 22.41 -11.48
N MET A 201 12.85 22.14 -12.62
CA MET A 201 11.67 22.89 -13.05
C MET A 201 10.50 22.72 -12.07
N TRP A 202 10.25 21.52 -11.54
CA TRP A 202 9.19 21.29 -10.55
C TRP A 202 9.49 22.01 -9.23
N GLU A 203 10.74 21.97 -8.77
CA GLU A 203 11.17 22.70 -7.57
C GLU A 203 11.00 24.21 -7.75
N ALA A 204 11.48 24.77 -8.87
CA ALA A 204 11.32 26.19 -9.17
C ALA A 204 9.86 26.63 -9.26
N VAL A 205 8.98 25.80 -9.83
CA VAL A 205 7.53 26.08 -9.90
C VAL A 205 6.86 26.01 -8.52
N LEU A 206 7.31 25.11 -7.65
CA LEU A 206 6.77 24.99 -6.29
C LEU A 206 7.21 26.13 -5.37
N GLU A 207 8.41 26.68 -5.58
CA GLU A 207 8.95 27.80 -4.81
C GLU A 207 8.39 29.17 -5.26
N ASP A 208 7.84 29.25 -6.47
CA ASP A 208 7.25 30.47 -6.99
C ASP A 208 5.81 30.68 -6.47
N GLU A 209 5.71 31.16 -5.22
CA GLU A 209 4.42 31.54 -4.61
C GLU A 209 3.70 32.68 -5.37
N HIS A 210 4.40 33.43 -6.23
CA HIS A 210 3.92 34.69 -6.81
C HIS A 210 3.53 34.58 -8.28
N SER A 211 3.95 33.53 -9.00
CA SER A 211 3.66 33.30 -10.43
C SER A 211 2.83 32.04 -10.73
N CYS A 212 1.91 31.68 -9.82
CA CYS A 212 0.92 30.60 -10.05
C CYS A 212 -0.10 30.91 -11.18
N ASP A 213 0.36 31.21 -12.40
CA ASP A 213 -0.45 31.30 -13.63
C ASP A 213 -0.65 29.91 -14.29
N VAL A 214 0.01 28.87 -13.77
CA VAL A 214 -0.08 27.52 -14.34
C VAL A 214 -1.28 26.77 -13.78
N ARG A 215 -2.36 26.72 -14.55
CA ARG A 215 -3.48 25.80 -14.32
C ARG A 215 -3.10 24.41 -14.86
N LEU A 216 -2.83 23.46 -13.96
CA LEU A 216 -2.71 22.05 -14.34
C LEU A 216 -4.10 21.53 -14.75
N VAL A 217 -4.36 21.48 -16.06
CA VAL A 217 -5.54 20.81 -16.61
C VAL A 217 -5.15 19.36 -16.87
N VAL A 218 -5.73 18.44 -16.11
CA VAL A 218 -5.62 17.01 -16.42
C VAL A 218 -6.24 16.81 -17.79
N ALA A 219 -5.42 16.45 -18.78
CA ALA A 219 -5.89 16.06 -20.09
C ALA A 219 -6.73 14.79 -19.93
N GLY A 220 -8.05 14.96 -19.75
CA GLY A 220 -8.98 13.84 -19.83
C GLY A 220 -8.89 13.26 -21.24
N ASP A 221 -8.82 11.94 -21.35
CA ASP A 221 -8.68 11.13 -22.57
C ASP A 221 -9.85 11.29 -23.60
N GLY A 222 -10.52 12.44 -23.67
CA GLY A 222 -11.80 12.55 -24.37
C GLY A 222 -12.24 13.91 -24.91
N CYS A 223 -11.39 14.94 -24.98
CA CYS A 223 -11.79 16.18 -25.67
C CYS A 223 -11.52 16.10 -27.18
N ARG A 224 -12.44 15.45 -27.90
CA ARG A 224 -12.69 15.79 -29.32
C ARG A 224 -13.23 17.22 -29.37
N GLU A 225 -12.33 18.19 -29.55
CA GLU A 225 -12.73 19.57 -29.83
C GLU A 225 -13.48 19.62 -31.18
N GLY A 226 -14.79 19.79 -31.10
CA GLY A 226 -15.61 20.18 -32.24
C GLY A 226 -15.29 21.62 -32.61
N VAL A 227 -14.58 21.80 -33.73
CA VAL A 227 -14.35 23.09 -34.37
C VAL A 227 -15.70 23.67 -34.83
N THR A 228 -16.24 24.65 -34.12
CA THR A 228 -17.34 25.48 -34.60
C THR A 228 -16.75 26.63 -35.44
N LYS A 229 -16.94 26.56 -36.76
CA LYS A 229 -16.68 27.68 -37.66
C LYS A 229 -17.72 28.77 -37.42
N SER A 230 -17.29 29.93 -36.91
CA SER A 230 -18.09 31.16 -36.95
C SER A 230 -17.99 31.75 -38.35
N GLY A 231 -19.11 31.75 -39.08
CA GLY A 231 -19.25 32.44 -40.37
C GLY A 231 -19.68 33.89 -40.15
N ALA A 232 -19.03 34.80 -40.87
CA ALA A 232 -19.39 36.20 -41.01
C ALA A 232 -20.66 36.38 -41.85
#